data_AF-A0AB37ZY78-F1
#
_entry.id   AF-A0AB37ZY78-F1
#
_cell.length_a   1.000
_cell.length_b   1.000
_cell.length_c   1.000
_cell.angle_alpha   90.00
_cell.angle_beta   90.00
_cell.angle_gamma   90.00
#
_symmetry.space_group_name_H-M   'P 1'
#
loop_
_entity.id
_entity.type
_entity.pdbx_description
1 polymer ?
#
loop_
_entity_poly.entity_id
_entity_poly.type
_entity_poly.pdbx_seq_one_letter_code
_entity_poly.pdbx_strand_id
1 'polypeptide(L)'
;MKDEVFVVGDVHGEITLLKKLLEKWDREKQQLIFIGDLGDRGENSKACFLLAKELVEKHGAIYLKGNHEAILLNFIANPEEFAGNYFLNGGLGSLESFLHEHINEEYSPTEIALMMKHYYKDLLAFLAELPLYYEWDQYVFVHAGVDLGKKDWHDSTEEDFLWIREPFHKKKNRTGKTIVFGHTPTFYLHGDNDRSDLWISDDKIGIDGGAVYGGSLHGVVFDKNGLKEDHIIQK
;
A
#
# COMPACT_ATOMS: atom_id res chain seq x y z
N MET A 1 -16.42 10.01 -14.21
CA MET A 1 -15.51 9.80 -13.06
C MET A 1 -16.36 9.96 -11.81
N LYS A 2 -16.13 9.18 -10.75
CA LYS A 2 -16.84 9.33 -9.47
C LYS A 2 -16.52 10.71 -8.88
N ASP A 3 -17.46 11.29 -8.12
CA ASP A 3 -17.29 12.63 -7.53
C ASP A 3 -16.46 12.62 -6.23
N GLU A 4 -16.25 11.43 -5.67
CA GLU A 4 -15.45 11.20 -4.48
C GLU A 4 -14.49 10.03 -4.71
N VAL A 5 -13.41 10.01 -3.93
CA VAL A 5 -12.50 8.86 -3.81
C VAL A 5 -12.51 8.37 -2.36
N PHE A 6 -12.37 7.06 -2.16
CA PHE A 6 -12.20 6.40 -0.87
C PHE A 6 -10.83 5.72 -0.88
N VAL A 7 -9.90 6.22 -0.08
CA VAL A 7 -8.49 5.84 -0.12
C VAL A 7 -8.13 5.05 1.13
N VAL A 8 -7.72 3.81 0.93
CA VAL A 8 -7.30 2.89 1.99
C VAL A 8 -5.79 2.98 2.15
N GLY A 9 -5.34 3.23 3.39
CA GLY A 9 -3.93 3.22 3.78
C GLY A 9 -3.32 1.81 3.82
N ASP A 10 -2.09 1.72 4.31
CA ASP A 10 -1.29 0.49 4.36
C ASP A 10 -1.96 -0.55 5.27
N VAL A 11 -2.30 -1.72 4.69
CA VAL A 11 -3.08 -2.75 5.37
C VAL A 11 -2.18 -3.80 6.01
N HIS A 12 -1.07 -4.16 5.36
CA HIS A 12 -0.12 -5.17 5.84
C HIS A 12 -0.77 -6.44 6.37
N GLY A 13 -1.55 -7.12 5.54
CA GLY A 13 -2.13 -8.43 5.87
C GLY A 13 -3.28 -8.40 6.87
N GLU A 14 -3.67 -7.24 7.42
CA GLU A 14 -4.77 -7.07 8.39
C GLU A 14 -6.17 -7.23 7.75
N ILE A 15 -6.46 -8.43 7.24
CA ILE A 15 -7.68 -8.72 6.49
C ILE A 15 -8.96 -8.42 7.29
N THR A 16 -8.91 -8.63 8.61
CA THR A 16 -10.06 -8.33 9.49
C THR A 16 -10.35 -6.83 9.54
N LEU A 17 -9.32 -5.99 9.62
CA LEU A 17 -9.47 -4.53 9.61
C LEU A 17 -9.90 -4.03 8.22
N LEU A 18 -9.29 -4.55 7.16
CA LEU A 18 -9.62 -4.20 5.78
C LEU A 18 -11.09 -4.47 5.48
N LYS A 19 -11.62 -5.63 5.84
CA LYS A 19 -13.04 -5.95 5.62
C LYS A 19 -13.97 -4.99 6.37
N LYS A 20 -13.68 -4.68 7.64
CA LYS A 20 -14.45 -3.71 8.43
C LYS A 20 -14.42 -2.31 7.80
N LEU A 21 -13.26 -1.89 7.29
CA LEU A 21 -13.14 -0.58 6.66
C LEU A 21 -13.93 -0.51 5.35
N LEU A 22 -13.89 -1.56 4.54
CA LEU A 22 -14.61 -1.63 3.25
C LEU A 22 -16.14 -1.60 3.42
N GLU A 23 -16.68 -1.90 4.60
CA GLU A 23 -18.12 -1.67 4.90
C GLU A 23 -18.52 -0.19 4.84
N LYS A 24 -17.55 0.73 4.93
CA LYS A 24 -17.76 2.19 4.85
C LYS A 24 -17.73 2.73 3.43
N TRP A 25 -17.24 1.96 2.47
CA TRP A 25 -17.10 2.40 1.09
C TRP A 25 -18.46 2.44 0.37
N ASP A 26 -18.87 3.63 -0.07
CA ASP A 26 -20.05 3.82 -0.92
C ASP A 26 -19.67 3.69 -2.40
N ARG A 27 -19.72 2.46 -2.91
CA ARG A 27 -19.37 2.12 -4.29
C ARG A 27 -20.11 2.93 -5.36
N GLU A 28 -21.31 3.46 -5.06
CA GLU A 28 -22.10 4.22 -6.04
C GLU A 28 -21.57 5.65 -6.20
N LYS A 29 -20.92 6.19 -5.16
CA LYS A 29 -20.39 7.56 -5.14
C LYS A 29 -18.87 7.65 -5.21
N GLN A 30 -18.16 6.64 -4.70
CA GLN A 30 -16.74 6.69 -4.43
C GLN A 30 -15.92 5.74 -5.32
N GLN A 31 -14.82 6.25 -5.87
CA GLN A 31 -13.76 5.44 -6.46
C GLN A 31 -12.86 4.89 -5.34
N LEU A 32 -12.78 3.56 -5.21
CA LEU A 32 -11.89 2.92 -4.24
C LEU A 32 -10.44 2.95 -4.74
N ILE A 33 -9.51 3.31 -3.85
CA ILE A 33 -8.07 3.34 -4.09
C ILE A 33 -7.36 2.66 -2.91
N PHE A 34 -6.52 1.66 -3.18
CA PHE A 34 -5.54 1.12 -2.24
C PHE A 34 -4.19 1.78 -2.51
N ILE A 35 -3.54 2.32 -1.47
CA ILE A 35 -2.31 3.11 -1.65
C ILE A 35 -1.03 2.27 -1.73
N GLY A 36 -1.13 0.95 -1.64
CA GLY A 36 0.00 0.01 -1.61
C GLY A 36 0.01 -0.82 -0.33
N ASP A 37 1.00 -1.71 -0.21
CA ASP A 37 1.33 -2.42 1.02
C ASP A 37 0.13 -3.14 1.65
N LEU A 38 -0.56 -3.95 0.82
CA LEU A 38 -1.68 -4.77 1.31
C LEU A 38 -1.22 -6.06 2.00
N GLY A 39 -0.03 -6.54 1.64
CA GLY A 39 0.53 -7.78 2.18
C GLY A 39 1.66 -7.55 3.19
N ASP A 40 2.19 -8.69 3.64
CA ASP A 40 3.23 -8.85 4.66
C ASP A 40 2.80 -8.48 6.08
N ARG A 41 3.48 -9.09 7.06
CA ARG A 41 3.39 -8.86 8.51
C ARG A 41 2.11 -9.33 9.20
N GLY A 42 0.92 -8.93 8.75
CA GLY A 42 -0.34 -9.15 9.46
C GLY A 42 -0.95 -10.54 9.27
N GLU A 43 -2.25 -10.63 9.58
CA GLU A 43 -3.01 -11.87 9.73
C GLU A 43 -3.01 -12.79 8.49
N ASN A 44 -3.25 -12.23 7.30
CA ASN A 44 -3.45 -13.01 6.08
C ASN A 44 -3.24 -12.19 4.80
N SER A 45 -1.99 -12.08 4.34
CA SER A 45 -1.62 -11.37 3.12
C SER A 45 -2.30 -11.91 1.86
N LYS A 46 -2.40 -13.24 1.72
CA LYS A 46 -3.11 -13.87 0.58
C LYS A 46 -4.53 -13.34 0.47
N ALA A 47 -5.27 -13.28 1.58
CA ALA A 47 -6.66 -12.82 1.56
C ALA A 47 -6.77 -11.34 1.18
N CYS A 48 -5.85 -10.48 1.65
CA CYS A 48 -5.81 -9.07 1.26
C CYS A 48 -5.57 -8.91 -0.25
N PHE A 49 -4.55 -9.58 -0.79
CA PHE A 49 -4.22 -9.50 -2.21
C PHE A 49 -5.34 -10.01 -3.11
N LEU A 50 -5.95 -11.15 -2.78
CA LEU A 50 -7.04 -11.71 -3.57
C LEU A 50 -8.30 -10.84 -3.51
N LEU A 51 -8.61 -10.27 -2.34
CA LEU A 51 -9.73 -9.34 -2.19
C LEU A 51 -9.52 -8.07 -3.02
N ALA A 52 -8.33 -7.45 -2.95
CA ALA A 52 -8.04 -6.26 -3.74
C ALA A 52 -8.06 -6.54 -5.23
N LYS A 53 -7.46 -7.65 -5.69
CA LYS A 53 -7.54 -8.08 -7.09
C LYS A 53 -8.99 -8.24 -7.55
N GLU A 54 -9.83 -8.90 -6.75
CA GLU A 54 -11.25 -9.05 -7.05
C GLU A 54 -11.96 -7.69 -7.16
N LEU A 55 -11.68 -6.75 -6.25
CA LEU A 55 -12.27 -5.41 -6.25
C LEU A 55 -11.83 -4.59 -7.47
N VAL A 56 -10.56 -4.73 -7.90
CA VAL A 56 -10.08 -4.12 -9.14
C VAL A 56 -10.82 -4.71 -10.35
N GLU A 57 -10.88 -6.04 -10.46
CA GLU A 57 -11.45 -6.72 -11.63
C GLU A 57 -12.98 -6.55 -11.75
N LYS A 58 -13.71 -6.60 -10.62
CA LYS A 58 -15.18 -6.57 -10.63
C LYS A 58 -15.77 -5.19 -10.43
N HIS A 59 -15.04 -4.29 -9.74
CA HIS A 59 -15.57 -3.00 -9.32
C HIS A 59 -14.73 -1.80 -9.79
N GLY A 60 -13.65 -2.05 -10.53
CA GLY A 60 -12.81 -0.97 -11.04
C GLY A 60 -12.08 -0.20 -9.92
N ALA A 61 -11.82 -0.84 -8.79
CA ALA A 61 -10.94 -0.27 -7.78
C ALA A 61 -9.55 0.00 -8.40
N ILE A 62 -8.81 0.93 -7.80
CA ILE A 62 -7.42 1.21 -8.16
C ILE A 62 -6.55 0.66 -7.04
N TYR A 63 -5.50 -0.06 -7.40
CA TYR A 63 -4.53 -0.57 -6.45
C TYR A 63 -3.15 -0.10 -6.89
N LEU A 64 -2.55 0.78 -6.09
CA LEU A 64 -1.20 1.25 -6.33
C LEU A 64 -0.17 0.24 -5.84
N LYS A 65 0.96 0.14 -6.52
CA LYS A 65 2.08 -0.69 -6.09
C LYS A 65 2.72 -0.05 -4.85
N GLY A 66 2.82 -0.81 -3.75
CA GLY A 66 3.66 -0.46 -2.61
C GLY A 66 5.02 -1.14 -2.68
N ASN A 67 5.90 -0.80 -1.75
CA ASN A 67 7.22 -1.41 -1.74
C ASN A 67 7.16 -2.89 -1.36
N HIS A 68 6.20 -3.32 -0.56
CA HIS A 68 6.05 -4.73 -0.20
C HIS A 68 5.65 -5.61 -1.38
N GLU A 69 4.77 -5.12 -2.27
CA GLU A 69 4.49 -5.83 -3.53
C GLU A 69 5.75 -5.95 -4.39
N ALA A 70 6.59 -4.91 -4.45
CA ALA A 70 7.85 -4.94 -5.19
C ALA A 70 8.88 -5.91 -4.57
N ILE A 71 8.99 -5.97 -3.25
CA ILE A 71 9.89 -6.92 -2.56
C ILE A 71 9.46 -8.37 -2.86
N LEU A 72 8.16 -8.67 -2.79
CA LEU A 72 7.64 -10.00 -3.18
C LEU A 72 8.03 -10.32 -4.62
N LEU A 73 7.80 -9.41 -5.56
CA LEU A 73 8.14 -9.63 -6.98
C LEU A 73 9.65 -9.85 -7.18
N ASN A 74 10.51 -9.11 -6.47
CA ASN A 74 11.96 -9.28 -6.49
C ASN A 74 12.38 -10.65 -5.94
N PHE A 75 11.77 -11.11 -4.84
CA PHE A 75 11.95 -12.47 -4.33
C PHE A 75 11.53 -13.53 -5.35
N ILE A 76 10.39 -13.35 -6.00
CA ILE A 76 9.92 -14.29 -7.03
C ILE A 76 10.88 -14.33 -8.23
N ALA A 77 11.49 -13.20 -8.60
CA ALA A 77 12.44 -13.11 -9.70
C ALA A 77 13.80 -13.74 -9.35
N ASN A 78 14.39 -13.38 -8.21
CA ASN A 78 15.72 -13.82 -7.78
C ASN A 78 15.69 -14.30 -6.31
N PRO A 79 15.13 -15.50 -6.04
CA PRO A 79 14.78 -15.94 -4.69
C PRO A 79 15.98 -16.08 -3.75
N GLU A 80 17.11 -16.62 -4.23
CA GLU A 80 18.31 -16.79 -3.39
C GLU A 80 18.92 -15.44 -2.95
N GLU A 81 18.75 -14.40 -3.77
CA GLU A 81 19.28 -13.06 -3.48
C GLU A 81 18.37 -12.29 -2.51
N PHE A 82 17.05 -12.32 -2.75
CA PHE A 82 16.10 -11.47 -2.02
C PHE A 82 15.38 -12.15 -0.87
N ALA A 83 15.49 -13.47 -0.67
CA ALA A 83 14.80 -14.18 0.41
C ALA A 83 15.05 -13.56 1.80
N GLY A 84 16.31 -13.29 2.13
CA GLY A 84 16.67 -12.69 3.42
C GLY A 84 15.97 -11.34 3.63
N ASN A 85 16.01 -10.46 2.62
CA ASN A 85 15.34 -9.17 2.69
C ASN A 85 13.81 -9.30 2.81
N TYR A 86 13.20 -10.20 2.03
CA TYR A 86 11.77 -10.41 2.05
C TYR A 86 11.29 -10.96 3.39
N PHE A 87 11.99 -11.95 3.96
CA PHE A 87 11.63 -12.55 5.24
C PHE A 87 11.74 -11.54 6.40
N LEU A 88 12.80 -10.71 6.41
CA LEU A 88 12.97 -9.65 7.41
C LEU A 88 11.86 -8.60 7.38
N ASN A 89 11.21 -8.43 6.22
CA ASN A 89 10.10 -7.49 6.06
C ASN A 89 8.71 -8.13 6.30
N GLY A 90 8.65 -9.35 6.85
CA GLY A 90 7.40 -10.03 7.15
C GLY A 90 6.86 -10.88 5.99
N GLY A 91 7.66 -11.06 4.94
CA GLY A 91 7.30 -11.87 3.77
C GLY A 91 7.15 -13.36 4.06
N LEU A 92 7.74 -13.87 5.14
CA LEU A 92 7.56 -15.28 5.52
C LEU A 92 6.09 -15.59 5.86
N GLY A 93 5.45 -14.78 6.71
CA GLY A 93 4.03 -14.93 7.03
C GLY A 93 3.13 -14.80 5.79
N SER A 94 3.51 -13.95 4.83
CA SER A 94 2.84 -13.92 3.53
C SER A 94 2.94 -15.25 2.80
N LEU A 95 4.14 -15.81 2.66
CA LEU A 95 4.35 -17.09 1.98
C LEU A 95 3.60 -18.23 2.67
N GLU A 96 3.56 -18.25 3.99
CA GLU A 96 2.78 -19.22 4.76
C GLU A 96 1.28 -19.10 4.49
N SER A 97 0.75 -17.88 4.39
CA SER A 97 -0.65 -17.65 4.01
C SER A 97 -0.97 -18.12 2.59
N PHE A 98 0.03 -18.16 1.70
CA PHE A 98 -0.09 -18.66 0.33
C PHE A 98 0.03 -20.18 0.21
N LEU A 99 0.97 -20.78 0.95
CA LEU A 99 1.35 -22.17 0.80
C LEU A 99 0.97 -22.97 2.05
N HIS A 100 1.82 -22.94 3.09
CA HIS A 100 1.55 -23.49 4.41
C HIS A 100 2.57 -22.98 5.44
N GLU A 101 2.26 -23.16 6.73
CA GLU A 101 3.16 -22.82 7.85
C GLU A 101 4.51 -23.55 7.74
N HIS A 102 5.58 -22.91 8.22
CA HIS A 102 6.96 -23.44 8.26
C HIS A 102 7.57 -23.77 6.88
N ILE A 103 7.06 -23.16 5.81
CA ILE A 103 7.49 -23.42 4.43
C ILE A 103 9.01 -23.27 4.22
N ASN A 104 9.65 -22.33 4.91
CA ASN A 104 11.08 -22.04 4.80
C ASN A 104 11.99 -23.05 5.53
N GLU A 105 11.42 -23.93 6.35
CA GLU A 105 12.14 -25.05 6.97
C GLU A 105 12.16 -26.28 6.06
N GLU A 106 11.16 -26.41 5.19
CA GLU A 106 10.97 -27.56 4.30
C GLU A 106 11.52 -27.33 2.89
N TYR A 107 11.52 -26.09 2.40
CA TYR A 107 11.84 -25.76 1.00
C TYR A 107 12.85 -24.62 0.92
N SER A 108 13.72 -24.71 -0.09
CA SER A 108 14.61 -23.61 -0.46
C SER A 108 13.82 -22.40 -0.98
N PRO A 109 14.40 -21.18 -0.91
CA PRO A 109 13.83 -20.00 -1.54
C PRO A 109 13.39 -20.22 -2.99
N THR A 110 14.22 -20.92 -3.78
CA THR A 110 13.93 -21.25 -5.17
C THR A 110 12.69 -22.14 -5.33
N GLU A 111 12.55 -23.18 -4.51
CA GLU A 111 11.37 -24.07 -4.53
C GLU A 111 10.10 -23.31 -4.15
N ILE A 112 10.17 -22.44 -3.13
CA ILE A 112 9.05 -21.59 -2.72
C ILE A 112 8.63 -20.66 -3.86
N ALA A 113 9.57 -19.98 -4.51
CA ALA A 113 9.27 -19.12 -5.64
C ALA A 113 8.66 -19.88 -6.83
N LEU A 114 9.10 -21.12 -7.09
CA LEU A 114 8.50 -21.98 -8.11
C LEU A 114 7.06 -22.38 -7.77
N MET A 115 6.77 -22.72 -6.51
CA MET A 115 5.40 -22.99 -6.06
C MET A 115 4.50 -21.75 -6.21
N MET A 116 4.99 -20.57 -5.81
CA MET A 116 4.28 -19.31 -5.99
C MET A 116 3.99 -19.02 -7.47
N LYS A 117 4.99 -19.18 -8.35
CA LYS A 117 4.81 -19.04 -9.81
C LYS A 117 3.83 -20.05 -10.38
N HIS A 118 3.78 -21.27 -9.85
CA HIS A 118 2.87 -22.30 -10.34
C HIS A 118 1.42 -22.05 -9.92
N TYR A 119 1.17 -21.82 -8.63
CA TYR A 119 -0.17 -21.71 -8.07
C TYR A 119 -0.78 -20.31 -8.19
N TYR A 120 0.04 -19.26 -8.25
CA TYR A 120 -0.41 -17.86 -8.16
C TYR A 120 0.09 -16.98 -9.32
N LYS A 121 0.39 -17.58 -10.49
CA LYS A 121 0.86 -16.84 -11.68
C LYS A 121 0.01 -15.61 -12.02
N ASP A 122 -1.31 -15.73 -11.92
CA ASP A 122 -2.23 -14.67 -12.34
C ASP A 122 -2.24 -13.51 -11.34
N LEU A 123 -2.03 -13.82 -10.04
CA LEU A 123 -1.86 -12.80 -9.02
C LEU A 123 -0.52 -12.09 -9.18
N LEU A 124 0.57 -12.84 -9.43
CA LEU A 124 1.89 -12.25 -9.62
C LEU A 124 1.94 -11.34 -10.86
N ALA A 125 1.31 -11.77 -11.96
CA ALA A 125 1.16 -10.93 -13.15
C ALA A 125 0.34 -9.66 -12.86
N PHE A 126 -0.76 -9.79 -12.10
CA PHE A 126 -1.55 -8.65 -11.66
C PHE A 126 -0.73 -7.66 -10.80
N LEU A 127 0.03 -8.14 -9.82
CA LEU A 127 0.87 -7.31 -8.95
C LEU A 127 1.99 -6.58 -9.72
N ALA A 128 2.53 -7.22 -10.76
CA ALA A 128 3.58 -6.64 -11.60
C ALA A 128 3.10 -5.39 -12.36
N GLU A 129 1.84 -5.38 -12.78
CA GLU A 129 1.22 -4.33 -13.60
C GLU A 129 0.54 -3.22 -12.78
N LEU A 130 0.65 -3.24 -11.44
CA LEU A 130 0.06 -2.20 -10.61
C LEU A 130 0.65 -0.81 -10.93
N PRO A 131 -0.19 0.23 -11.08
CA PRO A 131 0.28 1.60 -11.29
C PRO A 131 1.04 2.11 -10.06
N LEU A 132 1.99 3.02 -10.29
CA LEU A 132 2.80 3.63 -9.23
C LEU A 132 2.10 4.81 -8.55
N TYR A 133 1.20 5.48 -9.26
CA TYR A 133 0.41 6.59 -8.76
C TYR A 133 -0.92 6.69 -9.50
N TYR A 134 -1.84 7.47 -8.95
CA TYR A 134 -3.09 7.84 -9.60
C TYR A 134 -3.39 9.32 -9.40
N GLU A 135 -3.69 10.02 -10.51
CA GLU A 135 -4.12 11.41 -10.47
C GLU A 135 -5.65 11.50 -10.52
N TRP A 136 -6.22 12.37 -9.68
CA TRP A 136 -7.65 12.65 -9.68
C TRP A 136 -7.87 14.11 -9.25
N ASP A 137 -8.38 14.94 -10.17
CA ASP A 137 -8.57 16.38 -9.97
C ASP A 137 -7.29 17.06 -9.42
N GLN A 138 -7.33 17.64 -8.20
CA GLN A 138 -6.16 18.25 -7.55
C GLN A 138 -5.27 17.27 -6.77
N TYR A 139 -5.56 15.98 -6.78
CA TYR A 139 -4.86 14.98 -5.97
C TYR A 139 -3.90 14.12 -6.78
N VAL A 140 -2.82 13.72 -6.10
CA VAL A 140 -1.96 12.61 -6.48
C VAL A 140 -2.01 11.59 -5.34
N PHE A 141 -2.40 10.36 -5.65
CA PHE A 141 -2.30 9.22 -4.74
C PHE A 141 -1.07 8.41 -5.13
N VAL A 142 -0.21 8.12 -4.16
CA VAL A 142 1.08 7.45 -4.38
C VAL A 142 1.46 6.71 -3.11
N HIS A 143 2.19 5.59 -3.22
CA HIS A 143 2.56 4.82 -2.03
C HIS A 143 3.48 5.59 -1.08
N ALA A 144 4.70 5.95 -1.49
CA ALA A 144 5.64 6.63 -0.59
C ALA A 144 5.69 8.15 -0.79
N GLY A 145 5.71 8.61 -2.05
CA GLY A 145 5.82 10.03 -2.36
C GLY A 145 6.41 10.26 -3.75
N VAL A 146 6.90 11.48 -3.98
CA VAL A 146 7.51 11.89 -5.25
C VAL A 146 8.79 12.70 -5.00
N ASP A 147 9.71 12.71 -5.96
CA ASP A 147 10.91 13.55 -5.87
C ASP A 147 10.57 15.02 -6.16
N LEU A 148 10.36 15.78 -5.08
CA LEU A 148 10.11 17.23 -5.12
C LEU A 148 11.34 18.06 -5.56
N GLY A 149 12.45 17.43 -5.91
CA GLY A 149 13.59 18.05 -6.57
C GLY A 149 13.50 18.08 -8.09
N LYS A 150 12.63 17.27 -8.69
CA LYS A 150 12.39 17.31 -10.12
C LYS A 150 11.60 18.54 -10.51
N LYS A 151 11.80 18.99 -11.75
CA LYS A 151 10.99 20.06 -12.34
C LYS A 151 9.55 19.61 -12.55
N ASP A 152 9.40 18.38 -13.04
CA ASP A 152 8.14 17.67 -13.13
C ASP A 152 8.23 16.43 -12.24
N TRP A 153 7.31 16.28 -11.30
CA TRP A 153 7.34 15.15 -10.36
C TRP A 153 7.04 13.82 -11.06
N HIS A 154 6.42 13.85 -12.25
CA HIS A 154 6.23 12.65 -13.08
C HIS A 154 7.55 11.99 -13.48
N ASP A 155 8.67 12.73 -13.43
CA ASP A 155 10.03 12.21 -13.67
C ASP A 155 10.65 11.52 -12.43
N SER A 156 9.85 11.29 -11.37
CA SER A 156 10.26 10.46 -10.23
C SER A 156 10.52 9.03 -10.69
N THR A 157 11.52 8.39 -10.10
CA THR A 157 11.84 6.99 -10.40
C THR A 157 10.85 6.05 -9.71
N GLU A 158 10.77 4.79 -10.15
CA GLU A 158 10.01 3.76 -9.42
C GLU A 158 10.49 3.64 -7.96
N GLU A 159 11.80 3.74 -7.73
CA GLU A 159 12.38 3.77 -6.38
C GLU A 159 11.81 4.94 -5.55
N ASP A 160 11.67 6.14 -6.14
CA ASP A 160 11.09 7.29 -5.43
C ASP A 160 9.63 7.02 -5.07
N PHE A 161 8.82 6.54 -6.01
CA PHE A 161 7.39 6.26 -5.78
C PHE A 161 7.16 5.22 -4.67
N LEU A 162 8.07 4.26 -4.53
CA LEU A 162 7.95 3.14 -3.60
C LEU A 162 8.67 3.36 -2.26
N TRP A 163 9.73 4.18 -2.20
CA TRP A 163 10.63 4.19 -1.02
C TRP A 163 10.99 5.58 -0.49
N ILE A 164 10.62 6.67 -1.17
CA ILE A 164 11.03 8.01 -0.71
C ILE A 164 10.42 8.34 0.66
N ARG A 165 11.24 8.91 1.55
CA ARG A 165 10.82 9.32 2.91
C ARG A 165 11.19 10.76 3.19
N GLU A 166 12.20 10.98 4.02
CA GLU A 166 12.60 12.33 4.48
C GLU A 166 12.78 13.37 3.37
N PRO A 167 13.41 13.05 2.21
CA PRO A 167 13.53 14.02 1.11
C PRO A 167 12.18 14.51 0.60
N PHE A 168 11.14 13.68 0.62
CA PHE A 168 9.76 14.05 0.28
C PHE A 168 9.08 14.76 1.45
N HIS A 169 9.12 14.20 2.66
CA HIS A 169 8.41 14.74 3.83
C HIS A 169 8.84 16.18 4.17
N LYS A 170 10.15 16.46 4.10
CA LYS A 170 10.73 17.75 4.54
C LYS A 170 10.77 18.82 3.44
N LYS A 171 10.73 18.42 2.17
CA LYS A 171 10.86 19.36 1.06
C LYS A 171 9.53 20.01 0.75
N LYS A 172 9.57 21.29 0.36
CA LYS A 172 8.36 22.04 0.04
C LYS A 172 7.67 21.44 -1.20
N ASN A 173 6.39 21.12 -1.09
CA ASN A 173 5.54 20.72 -2.19
C ASN A 173 5.32 21.91 -3.11
N ARG A 174 5.72 21.76 -4.37
CA ARG A 174 5.56 22.77 -5.43
C ARG A 174 4.84 22.22 -6.65
N THR A 175 4.24 21.03 -6.52
CA THR A 175 3.54 20.35 -7.61
C THR A 175 2.22 21.04 -7.97
N GLY A 176 1.67 21.83 -7.04
CA GLY A 176 0.32 22.40 -7.16
C GLY A 176 -0.80 21.39 -6.90
N LYS A 177 -0.45 20.19 -6.43
CA LYS A 177 -1.36 19.09 -6.09
C LYS A 177 -1.28 18.77 -4.60
N THR A 178 -2.36 18.25 -4.05
CA THR A 178 -2.35 17.57 -2.75
C THR A 178 -1.88 16.14 -2.95
N ILE A 179 -0.81 15.74 -2.26
CA ILE A 179 -0.21 14.41 -2.38
C ILE A 179 -0.64 13.57 -1.18
N VAL A 180 -1.40 12.51 -1.43
CA VAL A 180 -1.85 11.56 -0.41
C VAL A 180 -0.95 10.33 -0.50
N PHE A 181 -0.40 9.90 0.63
CA PHE A 181 0.63 8.85 0.69
C PHE A 181 0.53 7.95 1.94
N GLY A 182 1.12 6.77 1.83
CA GLY A 182 1.27 5.76 2.88
C GLY A 182 2.74 5.57 3.29
N HIS A 183 3.21 4.32 3.39
CA HIS A 183 4.61 3.87 3.51
C HIS A 183 5.37 4.24 4.80
N THR A 184 5.19 5.49 5.27
CA THR A 184 5.74 5.97 6.53
C THR A 184 4.62 6.12 7.53
N PRO A 185 4.56 5.23 8.54
CA PRO A 185 3.56 5.32 9.57
C PRO A 185 3.51 6.72 10.20
N THR A 186 2.31 7.25 10.40
CA THR A 186 2.07 8.64 10.83
C THR A 186 2.71 8.93 12.17
N PHE A 187 2.82 7.95 13.07
CA PHE A 187 3.53 8.12 14.34
C PHE A 187 5.01 8.51 14.17
N TYR A 188 5.69 8.03 13.13
CA TYR A 188 7.04 8.49 12.80
C TYR A 188 7.05 9.92 12.25
N LEU A 189 6.05 10.29 11.46
CA LEU A 189 5.92 11.64 10.89
C LEU A 189 5.58 12.69 11.96
N HIS A 190 4.79 12.31 12.96
CA HIS A 190 4.47 13.14 14.12
C HIS A 190 5.62 13.20 15.13
N GLY A 191 6.47 12.16 15.17
CA GLY A 191 7.47 11.97 16.21
C GLY A 191 6.84 11.56 17.55
N ASP A 192 5.68 10.90 17.51
CA ASP A 192 4.88 10.50 18.66
C ASP A 192 4.29 9.10 18.41
N ASN A 193 4.78 8.10 19.14
CA ASN A 193 4.41 6.68 18.98
C ASN A 193 2.94 6.40 19.31
N ASP A 194 2.27 7.28 20.05
CA ASP A 194 0.87 7.11 20.43
C ASP A 194 -0.09 7.74 19.39
N ARG A 195 0.47 8.40 18.36
CA ARG A 195 -0.29 9.22 17.42
C ARG A 195 -0.41 8.54 16.06
N SER A 196 -1.59 7.97 15.77
CA SER A 196 -1.89 7.31 14.49
C SER A 196 -2.80 8.11 13.55
N ASP A 197 -3.30 9.30 13.94
CA ASP A 197 -4.12 10.12 13.05
C ASP A 197 -3.35 10.66 11.84
N LEU A 198 -4.11 11.06 10.83
CA LEU A 198 -3.58 11.58 9.57
C LEU A 198 -2.51 12.65 9.79
N TRP A 199 -1.40 12.52 9.08
CA TRP A 199 -0.36 13.55 9.07
C TRP A 199 -0.62 14.52 7.92
N ILE A 200 -0.84 15.81 8.22
CA ILE A 200 -1.13 16.83 7.21
C ILE A 200 -0.10 17.94 7.31
N SER A 201 0.65 18.16 6.22
CA SER A 201 1.64 19.23 6.14
C SER A 201 1.95 19.59 4.70
N ASP A 202 1.92 20.87 4.36
CA ASP A 202 2.42 21.40 3.07
C ASP A 202 1.81 20.67 1.85
N ASP A 203 0.48 20.55 1.85
CA ASP A 203 -0.33 19.84 0.86
C ASP A 203 0.07 18.37 0.67
N LYS A 204 0.59 17.73 1.73
CA LYS A 204 0.84 16.30 1.82
C LYS A 204 -0.03 15.70 2.93
N ILE A 205 -0.59 14.53 2.69
CA ILE A 205 -1.47 13.83 3.63
C ILE A 205 -0.98 12.38 3.77
N GLY A 206 -0.37 12.06 4.92
CA GLY A 206 0.04 10.71 5.29
C GLY A 206 -1.15 9.96 5.91
N ILE A 207 -1.50 8.79 5.35
CA ILE A 207 -2.66 7.99 5.76
C ILE A 207 -2.30 6.60 6.31
N ASP A 208 -1.01 6.26 6.37
CA ASP A 208 -0.53 5.05 7.02
C ASP A 208 -0.59 5.22 8.55
N GLY A 209 -1.69 4.81 9.17
CA GLY A 209 -1.84 4.85 10.63
C GLY A 209 -1.07 3.74 11.36
N GLY A 210 -0.27 2.94 10.65
CA GLY A 210 0.52 1.86 11.22
C GLY A 210 -0.32 0.73 11.80
N ALA A 211 -1.41 0.37 11.12
CA ALA A 211 -2.40 -0.61 11.59
C ALA A 211 -1.75 -1.89 12.12
N VAL A 212 -0.84 -2.49 11.36
CA VAL A 212 -0.17 -3.75 11.74
C VAL A 212 0.61 -3.66 13.06
N TYR A 213 1.08 -2.45 13.42
CA TYR A 213 1.84 -2.15 14.63
C TYR A 213 0.97 -1.80 15.86
N GLY A 214 -0.35 -1.96 15.76
CA GLY A 214 -1.30 -1.62 16.84
C GLY A 214 -1.88 -0.20 16.72
N GLY A 215 -1.56 0.50 15.62
CA GLY A 215 -2.17 1.77 15.28
C GLY A 215 -3.54 1.59 14.62
N SER A 216 -3.79 2.39 13.59
CA SER A 216 -5.10 2.49 12.94
C SER A 216 -5.02 2.22 11.45
N LEU A 217 -6.07 1.60 10.90
CA LEU A 217 -6.28 1.55 9.46
C LEU A 217 -7.25 2.67 9.05
N HIS A 218 -6.80 3.52 8.13
CA HIS A 218 -7.57 4.67 7.63
C HIS A 218 -8.21 4.38 6.27
N GLY A 219 -9.47 4.79 6.13
CA GLY A 219 -10.18 4.94 4.86
C GLY A 219 -10.64 6.37 4.70
N VAL A 220 -9.91 7.15 3.92
CA VAL A 220 -10.09 8.60 3.82
C VAL A 220 -10.90 8.93 2.58
N VAL A 221 -11.94 9.73 2.76
CA VAL A 221 -12.81 10.21 1.68
C VAL A 221 -12.35 11.60 1.26
N PHE A 222 -12.09 11.77 -0.03
CA PHE A 222 -11.81 13.08 -0.63
C PHE A 222 -12.87 13.43 -1.67
N ASP A 223 -13.20 14.71 -1.74
CA ASP A 223 -14.01 15.31 -2.80
C ASP A 223 -13.22 16.44 -3.49
N LYS A 224 -13.86 17.16 -4.41
CA LYS A 224 -13.23 18.29 -5.11
C LYS A 224 -12.88 19.48 -4.21
N ASN A 225 -13.38 19.53 -2.98
CA ASN A 225 -13.15 20.63 -2.04
C ASN A 225 -12.10 20.28 -0.98
N GLY A 226 -11.77 19.02 -0.76
CA GLY A 226 -10.84 18.62 0.28
C GLY A 226 -11.01 17.20 0.80
N LEU A 227 -10.33 16.96 1.92
CA LEU A 227 -10.64 15.83 2.80
C LEU A 227 -12.05 16.03 3.37
N LYS A 228 -12.91 15.04 3.18
CA LYS A 228 -14.31 15.07 3.60
C LYS A 228 -14.56 14.27 4.87
N GLU A 229 -14.00 13.07 4.95
CA GLU A 229 -14.21 12.13 6.07
C GLU A 229 -13.00 11.21 6.22
N ASP A 230 -12.75 10.74 7.45
CA ASP A 230 -11.77 9.70 7.75
C ASP A 230 -12.45 8.59 8.56
N HIS A 231 -12.52 7.39 7.98
CA HIS A 231 -13.00 6.20 8.66
C HIS A 231 -11.82 5.46 9.29
N ILE A 232 -11.83 5.37 10.62
CA ILE A 232 -10.73 4.81 11.40
C ILE A 232 -11.15 3.47 11.98
N ILE A 233 -10.41 2.40 11.67
CA ILE A 233 -10.53 1.11 12.35
C ILE A 233 -9.28 0.90 13.21
N GLN A 234 -9.45 0.96 14.52
CA GLN A 234 -8.38 0.67 15.49
C GLN A 234 -8.10 -0.85 15.51
N LYS A 235 -6.82 -1.22 15.60
CA LYS A 235 -6.39 -2.61 15.84
C LYS A 235 -6.56 -3.03 17.30
#